data_AF-A0A1A8LQV7-F1
#
_entry.id   AF-A0A1A8LQV7-F1
#
_cell.length_a   1.000
_cell.length_b   1.000
_cell.length_c   1.000
_cell.angle_alpha   90.00
_cell.angle_beta   90.00
_cell.angle_gamma   90.00
#
_symmetry.space_group_name_H-M   'P 1'
#
loop_
_entity.id
_entity.type
_entity.pdbx_description
1 polymer ?
#
loop_
_entity_poly.entity_id
_entity_poly.type
_entity_poly.pdbx_seq_one_letter_code
_entity_poly.pdbx_strand_id
1 'polypeptide(L)'
;MSPAGCPHVNGFKVDNWKQNLRLIYQCFVWSGSAETRKRKAKSCICHMCGTHLNRLHSCLYCVFFACFAKKHIHEHAKSKRHNLAIDLLYGGIYCFMCQDYIYDKEMEQIAKEEQRKAWKIQ
;
A
#
# COMPACT_ATOMS: atom_id res chain seq x y z
N MET A 1 2.48 16.45 11.91
CA MET A 1 3.21 15.19 12.23
C MET A 1 4.22 15.47 13.32
N SER A 2 4.36 14.60 14.32
CA SER A 2 5.38 14.75 15.37
C SER A 2 6.80 14.70 14.78
N PRO A 3 7.78 15.42 15.35
CA PRO A 3 9.16 15.43 14.85
C PRO A 3 9.83 14.04 14.85
N ALA A 4 9.28 13.06 15.57
CA ALA A 4 9.78 11.69 15.66
C ALA A 4 9.25 10.72 14.58
N GLY A 5 8.49 11.20 13.58
CA GLY A 5 7.86 10.34 12.57
C GLY A 5 6.60 9.61 13.09
N CYS A 6 6.08 8.67 12.29
CA CYS A 6 4.86 7.92 12.65
C CYS A 6 5.19 6.70 13.52
N PRO A 7 4.76 6.61 14.78
CA PRO A 7 5.09 5.46 15.65
C PRO A 7 4.49 4.15 15.14
N HIS A 8 3.36 4.20 14.41
CA HIS A 8 2.73 3.04 13.81
C HIS A 8 3.57 2.42 12.69
N VAL A 9 4.40 3.21 12.02
CA VAL A 9 5.40 2.71 11.05
C VAL A 9 6.47 1.93 11.77
N ASN A 10 7.02 2.51 12.83
CA ASN A 10 8.08 1.85 13.61
C ASN A 10 7.58 0.52 14.17
N GLY A 11 6.33 0.46 14.66
CA GLY A 11 5.70 -0.79 15.07
C GLY A 11 5.42 -1.79 13.95
N PHE A 12 5.27 -1.33 12.70
CA PHE A 12 5.08 -2.20 11.53
C PHE A 12 6.40 -2.74 10.95
N LYS A 13 7.53 -2.04 11.15
CA LYS A 13 8.85 -2.39 10.61
C LYS A 13 9.48 -3.61 11.30
N VAL A 14 8.71 -4.68 11.44
CA VAL A 14 9.10 -5.99 11.97
C VAL A 14 9.22 -7.01 10.82
N ASP A 15 9.75 -8.20 11.09
CA ASP A 15 9.78 -9.39 10.22
C ASP A 15 9.46 -9.21 8.72
N ASN A 16 10.49 -9.24 7.87
CA ASN A 16 10.37 -9.24 6.42
C ASN A 16 9.54 -8.10 5.78
N TRP A 17 9.22 -7.03 6.53
CA TRP A 17 8.40 -5.90 6.05
C TRP A 17 8.93 -5.30 4.74
N LYS A 18 10.26 -5.21 4.58
CA LYS A 18 10.91 -4.66 3.37
C LYS A 18 10.52 -5.47 2.13
N GLN A 19 10.62 -6.79 2.21
CA GLN A 19 10.29 -7.67 1.10
C GLN A 19 8.80 -7.64 0.78
N ASN A 20 7.94 -7.65 1.80
CA ASN A 20 6.49 -7.54 1.62
C ASN A 20 6.11 -6.22 0.93
N LEU A 21 6.69 -5.10 1.38
CA LEU A 21 6.48 -3.80 0.78
C LEU A 21 6.95 -3.75 -0.69
N ARG A 22 8.13 -4.31 -0.98
CA ARG A 22 8.64 -4.43 -2.37
C ARG A 22 7.67 -5.20 -3.25
N LEU A 23 7.14 -6.33 -2.79
CA LEU A 23 6.18 -7.14 -3.55
C LEU A 23 4.90 -6.34 -3.85
N ILE A 24 4.40 -5.55 -2.90
CA ILE A 24 3.23 -4.70 -3.13
C ILE A 24 3.52 -3.66 -4.21
N TYR A 25 4.66 -2.96 -4.12
CA TYR A 25 5.07 -2.00 -5.15
C TYR A 25 5.19 -2.64 -6.53
N GLN A 26 5.87 -3.78 -6.63
CA GLN A 26 6.07 -4.49 -7.89
C GLN A 26 4.76 -4.98 -8.50
N CYS A 27 3.91 -5.64 -7.72
CA CYS A 27 2.73 -6.33 -8.23
C CYS A 27 1.52 -5.43 -8.41
N PHE A 28 1.37 -4.39 -7.57
CA PHE A 28 0.09 -3.68 -7.44
C PHE A 28 0.19 -2.17 -7.57
N VAL A 29 1.38 -1.57 -7.42
CA VAL A 29 1.58 -0.13 -7.60
C VAL A 29 2.19 0.16 -8.98
N TRP A 30 3.44 -0.23 -9.21
CA TRP A 30 4.20 0.09 -10.42
C TRP A 30 3.93 -0.87 -11.58
N SER A 31 3.80 -2.17 -11.31
CA SER A 31 3.40 -3.18 -12.32
C SER A 31 4.17 -3.09 -13.65
N GLY A 32 5.50 -3.13 -13.59
CA GLY A 32 6.38 -2.92 -14.75
C GLY A 32 6.33 -4.02 -15.81
N SER A 33 5.95 -5.26 -15.46
CA SER A 33 5.90 -6.39 -16.40
C SER A 33 4.49 -6.70 -16.90
N ALA A 34 4.37 -7.46 -18.00
CA ALA A 34 3.07 -7.89 -18.51
C ALA A 34 2.33 -8.79 -17.51
N GLU A 35 3.02 -9.67 -16.77
CA GLU A 35 2.40 -10.52 -15.75
C GLU A 35 1.85 -9.70 -14.59
N THR A 36 2.63 -8.72 -14.10
CA THR A 36 2.22 -7.87 -12.97
C THR A 36 1.06 -6.95 -13.35
N ARG A 37 1.03 -6.41 -14.59
CA ARG A 37 -0.14 -5.69 -15.11
C ARG A 37 -1.41 -6.55 -15.16
N LYS A 38 -1.30 -7.79 -15.67
CA LYS A 38 -2.43 -8.73 -15.69
C LYS A 38 -2.92 -9.05 -14.27
N ARG A 39 -2.00 -9.24 -13.32
CA ARG A 39 -2.33 -9.46 -11.90
C ARG A 39 -3.05 -8.26 -11.29
N LYS A 40 -2.55 -7.04 -11.50
CA LYS A 40 -3.19 -5.80 -11.04
C LYS A 40 -4.61 -5.66 -11.59
N ALA A 41 -4.80 -5.88 -12.89
CA ALA A 41 -6.12 -5.78 -13.53
C ALA A 41 -7.15 -6.78 -12.96
N LYS A 42 -6.73 -8.01 -12.65
CA LYS A 42 -7.60 -9.05 -12.10
C LYS A 42 -7.87 -8.91 -10.60
N SER A 43 -6.88 -8.43 -9.84
CA SER A 43 -6.90 -8.54 -8.37
C SER A 43 -7.26 -7.24 -7.68
N CYS A 44 -7.02 -6.07 -8.29
CA CYS A 44 -7.28 -4.77 -7.66
C CYS A 44 -8.78 -4.44 -7.67
N ILE A 45 -9.50 -5.10 -6.77
CA ILE A 45 -10.91 -4.87 -6.46
C ILE A 45 -11.08 -4.57 -4.98
N CYS A 46 -12.13 -3.86 -4.62
CA CYS A 46 -12.53 -3.80 -3.22
C CYS A 46 -13.14 -5.13 -2.80
N HIS A 47 -12.53 -5.82 -1.84
CA HIS A 47 -13.03 -7.10 -1.33
C HIS A 47 -14.38 -7.01 -0.58
N MET A 48 -14.84 -5.80 -0.25
CA MET A 48 -16.14 -5.59 0.42
C MET A 48 -17.28 -5.28 -0.54
N CYS A 49 -17.03 -4.60 -1.66
CA CYS A 49 -18.10 -4.16 -2.57
C CYS A 49 -17.84 -4.44 -4.05
N GLY A 50 -16.77 -5.17 -4.39
CA GLY A 50 -16.45 -5.59 -5.76
C GLY A 50 -16.02 -4.46 -6.71
N THR A 51 -15.96 -3.20 -6.25
CA THR A 51 -15.64 -2.07 -7.13
C THR A 51 -14.18 -2.14 -7.60
N HIS A 52 -13.99 -2.04 -8.92
CA HIS A 52 -12.70 -1.89 -9.60
C HIS A 52 -12.31 -0.40 -9.72
N LEU A 53 -11.01 -0.13 -9.88
CA LEU A 53 -10.42 1.14 -10.38
C LEU A 53 -10.68 2.44 -9.59
N ASN A 54 -11.49 2.43 -8.54
CA ASN A 54 -11.52 3.53 -7.57
C ASN A 54 -10.20 3.59 -6.78
N ARG A 55 -9.95 4.69 -6.06
CA ARG A 55 -8.80 4.85 -5.15
C ARG A 55 -8.76 3.72 -4.10
N LEU A 56 -8.12 2.62 -4.48
CA LEU A 56 -7.99 1.39 -3.71
C LEU A 56 -6.71 1.46 -2.90
N HIS A 57 -6.80 0.92 -1.70
CA HIS A 57 -5.67 0.79 -0.80
C HIS A 57 -5.46 -0.67 -0.47
N SER A 58 -4.19 -1.05 -0.32
CA SER A 58 -3.78 -2.34 0.21
C SER A 58 -3.35 -2.22 1.65
N CYS A 59 -3.91 -3.05 2.52
CA CYS A 59 -3.43 -3.18 3.90
C CYS A 59 -1.99 -3.73 3.91
N LEU A 60 -1.07 -3.04 4.60
CA LEU A 60 0.34 -3.48 4.64
C LEU A 60 0.58 -4.76 5.44
N TYR A 61 -0.35 -5.14 6.33
CA TYR A 61 -0.23 -6.30 7.21
C TYR A 61 -0.70 -7.59 6.56
N CYS A 62 -1.71 -7.53 5.68
CA CYS A 62 -2.39 -8.72 5.16
C CYS A 62 -2.78 -8.63 3.67
N VAL A 63 -2.34 -7.58 2.96
CA VAL A 63 -2.59 -7.39 1.52
C VAL A 63 -4.09 -7.36 1.16
N PHE A 64 -4.94 -6.94 2.12
CA PHE A 64 -6.37 -6.78 1.88
C PHE A 64 -6.65 -5.51 1.08
N PHE A 65 -7.42 -5.62 -0.01
CA PHE A 65 -7.74 -4.50 -0.88
C PHE A 65 -9.13 -3.95 -0.61
N ALA A 66 -9.20 -2.65 -0.34
CA ALA A 66 -10.48 -1.98 -0.11
C ALA A 66 -10.47 -0.53 -0.59
N CYS A 67 -11.66 -0.03 -0.93
CA CYS A 67 -11.81 1.32 -1.43
C CYS A 67 -11.73 2.34 -0.30
N PHE A 68 -11.10 3.48 -0.61
CA PHE A 68 -11.01 4.60 0.31
C PHE A 68 -12.33 5.39 0.36
N ALA A 69 -12.98 5.59 -0.80
CA ALA A 69 -14.16 6.45 -0.94
C ALA A 69 -15.35 6.03 -0.06
N LYS A 70 -15.63 4.72 0.03
CA LYS A 70 -16.69 4.19 0.91
C LYS A 70 -16.19 3.80 2.30
N LYS A 71 -14.96 4.19 2.66
CA LYS A 71 -14.32 3.88 3.94
C LYS A 71 -14.14 2.39 4.28
N HIS A 72 -14.32 1.46 3.35
CA HIS A 72 -14.09 0.03 3.57
C HIS A 72 -12.68 -0.31 4.07
N ILE A 73 -11.64 0.40 3.58
CA ILE A 73 -10.29 0.20 4.13
C ILE A 73 -10.16 0.73 5.56
N HIS A 74 -10.92 1.75 5.96
CA HIS A 74 -10.94 2.26 7.33
C HIS A 74 -11.65 1.28 8.27
N GLU A 75 -12.77 0.70 7.81
CA GLU A 75 -13.50 -0.34 8.53
C GLU A 75 -12.61 -1.59 8.75
N HIS A 76 -11.89 -2.01 7.71
CA HIS A 76 -10.88 -3.07 7.82
C HIS A 76 -9.79 -2.71 8.84
N ALA A 77 -9.20 -1.52 8.73
CA ALA A 77 -8.17 -1.06 9.64
C ALA A 77 -8.64 -1.06 11.10
N LYS A 78 -9.86 -0.55 11.37
CA LYS A 78 -10.46 -0.52 12.70
C LYS A 78 -10.76 -1.92 13.25
N SER A 79 -11.36 -2.79 12.44
CA SER A 79 -11.78 -4.13 12.87
C SER A 79 -10.60 -5.08 13.10
N LYS A 80 -9.56 -4.99 12.27
CA LYS A 80 -8.35 -5.83 12.38
C LYS A 80 -7.22 -5.19 13.17
N ARG A 81 -7.35 -3.92 13.56
CA ARG A 81 -6.29 -3.11 14.17
C ARG A 81 -5.04 -3.01 13.27
N HIS A 82 -5.26 -2.92 11.95
CA HIS A 82 -4.21 -2.78 10.96
C HIS A 82 -4.06 -1.31 10.57
N ASN A 83 -3.12 -0.62 11.19
CA ASN A 83 -3.07 0.84 11.18
C ASN A 83 -2.49 1.48 9.91
N LEU A 84 -2.02 0.68 8.94
CA LEU A 84 -1.33 1.18 7.75
C LEU A 84 -1.87 0.53 6.48
N ALA A 85 -2.00 1.33 5.44
CA ALA A 85 -2.30 0.88 4.09
C ALA A 85 -1.55 1.72 3.05
N ILE A 86 -1.32 1.14 1.88
CA ILE A 86 -0.68 1.79 0.74
C ILE A 86 -1.70 2.07 -0.37
N ASP A 87 -1.70 3.29 -0.89
CA ASP A 87 -2.47 3.70 -2.05
C ASP A 87 -1.94 2.99 -3.31
N LEU A 88 -2.79 2.28 -4.04
CA LEU A 88 -2.38 1.47 -5.20
C LEU A 88 -2.20 2.30 -6.49
N LEU A 89 -2.57 3.57 -6.48
CA LEU A 89 -2.41 4.50 -7.60
C LEU A 89 -1.05 5.21 -7.50
N TYR A 90 -0.74 5.79 -6.34
CA TYR A 90 0.47 6.60 -6.15
C TYR A 90 1.55 5.95 -5.28
N GLY A 91 1.22 4.86 -4.57
CA GLY A 91 2.16 4.19 -3.69
C GLY A 91 2.43 4.90 -2.37
N GLY A 92 1.64 5.94 -2.04
CA GLY A 92 1.74 6.64 -0.76
C GLY A 92 1.18 5.77 0.38
N ILE A 93 1.84 5.80 1.54
CA ILE A 93 1.39 5.02 2.71
C ILE A 93 0.56 5.93 3.61
N TYR A 94 -0.63 5.47 3.97
CA TYR A 94 -1.57 6.14 4.84
C TYR A 94 -1.61 5.46 6.21
N CYS A 95 -1.56 6.26 7.26
CA CYS A 95 -1.73 5.79 8.63
C CYS A 95 -3.11 6.17 9.16
N PHE A 96 -3.94 5.18 9.49
CA PHE A 96 -5.31 5.41 9.98
C PHE A 96 -5.36 6.09 11.34
N MET A 97 -4.33 5.87 12.18
CA MET A 97 -4.23 6.47 13.50
C MET A 97 -3.74 7.92 13.46
N CYS A 98 -2.83 8.23 12.52
CA CYS A 98 -2.38 9.62 12.31
C CYS A 98 -3.33 10.41 11.39
N GLN A 99 -4.23 9.70 10.69
CA GLN A 99 -5.14 10.24 9.68
C GLN A 99 -4.45 10.98 8.53
N ASP A 100 -3.20 10.61 8.24
CA ASP A 100 -2.36 11.32 7.28
C ASP A 100 -1.48 10.35 6.49
N TYR A 101 -1.01 10.82 5.34
CA TYR A 101 0.06 10.16 4.61
C TYR A 101 1.38 10.35 5.35
N ILE A 102 2.14 9.26 5.41
CA ILE A 102 3.40 9.20 6.14
C ILE A 102 4.57 9.25 5.17
N TYR A 103 5.60 9.99 5.56
CA TYR A 103 6.85 10.11 4.81
C TYR A 103 7.97 9.47 5.62
N ASP A 104 8.12 8.16 5.45
CA ASP A 104 9.21 7.39 6.06
C ASP A 104 10.34 7.18 5.06
N LYS A 105 11.55 7.63 5.41
CA LYS A 105 12.71 7.64 4.51
C LYS A 105 13.04 6.27 3.91
N GLU A 106 12.96 5.19 4.68
CA GLU A 106 13.27 3.84 4.18
C GLU A 106 12.17 3.33 3.25
N MET A 107 10.89 3.57 3.59
CA MET A 107 9.76 3.20 2.72
C MET A 107 9.80 3.96 1.40
N GLU A 108 10.11 5.27 1.44
CA GLU A 108 10.28 6.10 0.24
C GLU A 108 11.45 5.63 -0.63
N GLN A 109 12.55 5.22 0.00
CA GLN A 109 13.69 4.66 -0.73
C GLN A 109 13.28 3.39 -1.49
N ILE A 110 12.58 2.47 -0.83
CA ILE A 110 12.06 1.24 -1.45
C ILE A 110 11.12 1.60 -2.62
N ALA A 111 10.20 2.54 -2.41
CA ALA A 111 9.25 2.99 -3.43
C ALA A 111 9.98 3.47 -4.70
N LYS A 112 10.99 4.34 -4.53
CA LYS A 112 11.82 4.89 -5.62
C LYS A 112 12.65 3.82 -6.33
N GLU A 113 13.22 2.87 -5.59
CA GLU A 113 13.98 1.76 -6.17
C GLU A 113 13.09 0.87 -7.04
N GLU A 114 11.93 0.47 -6.55
CA GLU A 114 10.99 -0.37 -7.31
C GLU A 114 10.38 0.37 -8.50
N GLN A 115 10.17 1.69 -8.39
CA GLN A 115 9.71 2.52 -9.51
C GLN A 115 10.76 2.56 -10.64
N ARG A 116 12.03 2.80 -10.30
CA ARG A 116 13.13 2.79 -11.29
C ARG A 116 13.28 1.44 -11.97
N LYS A 117 13.10 0.33 -11.25
CA LYS A 117 13.12 -1.02 -11.84
C LYS A 117 11.97 -1.21 -12.82
N ALA A 118 10.76 -0.79 -12.46
CA ALA A 118 9.59 -0.91 -13.33
C ALA A 118 9.75 -0.10 -14.63
N TRP A 119 10.33 1.10 -14.58
CA TRP A 119 10.55 1.93 -15.77
C TRP A 119 11.64 1.42 -16.72
N LYS A 120 12.60 0.62 -16.23
CA LYS A 120 13.59 -0.04 -17.10
C LYS A 120 13.00 -1.21 -17.92
N ILE A 121 11.80 -1.67 -17.56
CA ILE A 121 11.12 -2.84 -18.14
C ILE A 121 10.00 -2.41 -19.12
N GLN A 122 9.72 -1.12 -19.22
CA GLN A 122 8.82 -0.56 -20.24
C GLN A 122 9.53 -0.46 -21.59
#